data_AF-A0A2K2D3J0-F1
#
_entry.id   AF-A0A2K2D3J0-F1
#
_cell.length_a   1.000
_cell.length_b   1.000
_cell.length_c   1.000
_cell.angle_alpha   90.00
_cell.angle_beta   90.00
_cell.angle_gamma   90.00
#
_symmetry.space_group_name_H-M   'P 1'
#
loop_
_entity.id
_entity.type
_entity.pdbx_description
1 polymer ?
#
loop_
_entity_poly.entity_id
_entity_poly.type
_entity_poly.pdbx_seq_one_letter_code
_entity_poly.pdbx_strand_id
1 'polypeptide(L)'
;GGDTRWTSWAQSIVDASRPADELDRRLRSALGYDNAVLGAVFQASDYPVGSPYWDAWAEAAQELAERSQDEISLALDEAHAMRNAISMEHLEAMMILARYVPKDP
;
A
#
# COMPACT_ATOMS: atom_id res chain seq x y z
N GLY A 1 9.74 -32.65 -16.34
CA GLY A 1 10.07 -31.28 -15.94
C GLY A 1 8.84 -30.39 -15.81
N GLY A 2 7.83 -30.84 -15.06
CA GLY A 2 6.60 -30.06 -14.80
C GLY A 2 6.57 -29.40 -13.41
N ASP A 3 7.34 -29.91 -12.45
CA ASP A 3 7.33 -29.42 -11.05
C ASP A 3 7.87 -27.99 -10.90
N THR A 4 8.96 -27.65 -11.60
CA THR A 4 9.66 -26.38 -11.36
C THR A 4 8.84 -25.14 -11.71
N ARG A 5 7.99 -25.20 -12.75
CA ARG A 5 7.11 -24.08 -13.14
C ARG A 5 5.93 -23.90 -12.20
N TRP A 6 5.40 -25.00 -11.66
CA TRP A 6 4.34 -24.94 -10.64
C TRP A 6 4.86 -24.31 -9.35
N THR A 7 6.08 -24.64 -8.93
CA THR A 7 6.72 -23.98 -7.78
C THR A 7 7.02 -22.50 -8.02
N SER A 8 7.42 -22.06 -9.21
CA SER A 8 7.67 -20.62 -9.45
C SER A 8 6.38 -19.81 -9.44
N TRP A 9 5.30 -20.35 -10.01
CA TRP A 9 3.98 -19.70 -9.99
C TRP A 9 3.34 -19.68 -8.59
N ALA A 10 3.47 -20.75 -7.81
CA ALA A 10 3.01 -20.73 -6.43
C ALA A 10 3.80 -19.72 -5.59
N GLN A 11 5.12 -19.60 -5.83
CA GLN A 11 5.96 -18.61 -5.17
C GLN A 11 5.59 -17.18 -5.57
N SER A 12 5.26 -16.92 -6.85
CA SER A 12 4.88 -15.58 -7.30
C SER A 12 3.56 -15.09 -6.70
N ILE A 13 2.60 -15.98 -6.46
CA ILE A 13 1.37 -15.64 -5.72
C ILE A 13 1.68 -15.27 -4.27
N VAL A 14 2.56 -16.02 -3.60
CA VAL A 14 3.02 -15.69 -2.23
C VAL A 14 3.81 -14.38 -2.21
N ASP A 15 4.61 -14.12 -3.25
CA ASP A 15 5.39 -12.89 -3.39
C ASP A 15 4.49 -11.68 -3.67
N ALA A 16 3.32 -11.88 -4.29
CA ALA A 16 2.33 -10.83 -4.53
C ALA A 16 1.38 -10.60 -3.34
N SER A 17 1.12 -11.63 -2.51
CA SER A 17 0.26 -11.50 -1.34
C SER A 17 0.90 -10.64 -0.25
N ARG A 18 2.22 -10.73 -0.07
CA ARG A 18 2.92 -9.95 0.97
C ARG A 18 2.85 -8.42 0.74
N PRO A 19 3.14 -7.88 -0.46
CA PRO A 19 2.91 -6.46 -0.77
C PRO A 19 1.44 -6.04 -0.63
N ALA A 20 0.49 -6.92 -0.94
CA ALA A 20 -0.93 -6.63 -0.81
C ALA A 20 -1.35 -6.48 0.67
N ASP A 21 -0.87 -7.37 1.54
CA ASP A 21 -1.11 -7.30 2.99
C ASP A 21 -0.44 -6.05 3.60
N GLU A 22 0.78 -5.74 3.16
CA GLU A 22 1.50 -4.56 3.62
C GLU A 22 0.82 -3.26 3.15
N LEU A 23 0.35 -3.22 1.90
CA LEU A 23 -0.47 -2.13 1.36
C LEU A 23 -1.72 -1.89 2.23
N ASP A 24 -2.52 -2.93 2.51
CA ASP A 24 -3.72 -2.79 3.34
C ASP A 24 -3.37 -2.31 4.76
N ARG A 25 -2.31 -2.86 5.36
CA ARG A 25 -1.83 -2.44 6.68
C ARG A 25 -1.46 -0.96 6.72
N ARG A 26 -0.72 -0.47 5.72
CA ARG A 26 -0.29 0.93 5.62
C ARG A 26 -1.47 1.87 5.40
N LEU A 27 -2.41 1.51 4.54
CA LEU A 27 -3.63 2.31 4.33
C LEU A 27 -4.47 2.40 5.61
N ARG A 28 -4.58 1.32 6.40
CA ARG A 28 -5.23 1.38 7.71
C ARG A 28 -4.48 2.27 8.70
N SER A 29 -3.14 2.22 8.69
CA SER A 29 -2.28 3.09 9.51
C SER A 29 -2.54 4.57 9.17
N ALA A 30 -2.50 4.93 7.88
CA ALA A 30 -2.78 6.27 7.38
C ALA A 30 -4.18 6.75 7.78
N LEU A 31 -5.22 5.93 7.58
CA LEU A 31 -6.58 6.25 8.03
C LEU A 31 -6.66 6.46 9.56
N GLY A 32 -5.88 5.70 10.33
CA GLY A 32 -5.75 5.89 11.77
C GLY A 32 -5.17 7.26 12.11
N TYR A 33 -4.11 7.67 11.41
CA TYR A 33 -3.50 8.98 11.57
C TYR A 33 -4.44 10.11 11.14
N ASP A 34 -5.13 10.01 10.01
CA ASP A 34 -6.10 11.02 9.56
C ASP A 34 -7.23 11.22 10.58
N ASN A 35 -7.75 10.14 11.15
CA ASN A 35 -8.75 10.25 12.23
C ASN A 35 -8.17 10.95 13.47
N ALA A 36 -6.92 10.67 13.81
CA ALA A 36 -6.23 11.34 14.92
C ALA A 36 -5.96 12.83 14.63
N VAL A 37 -5.64 13.20 13.39
CA VAL A 37 -5.53 14.59 12.93
C VAL A 37 -6.84 15.32 13.18
N LEU A 38 -7.97 14.75 12.75
CA LEU A 38 -9.28 15.35 12.98
C LEU A 38 -9.57 15.51 14.48
N GLY A 39 -9.20 14.53 15.30
CA GLY A 39 -9.32 14.61 16.76
C GLY A 39 -8.46 15.72 17.38
N ALA A 40 -7.21 15.88 16.92
CA ALA A 40 -6.31 16.92 17.38
C ALA A 40 -6.78 18.33 16.96
N VAL A 41 -7.24 18.49 15.71
CA VAL A 41 -7.83 19.74 15.22
C VAL A 41 -9.09 20.10 16.02
N PHE A 42 -9.94 19.11 16.29
CA PHE A 42 -11.13 19.30 17.11
C PHE A 42 -10.75 19.77 18.52
N GLN A 43 -9.78 19.13 19.17
CA GLN A 43 -9.28 19.55 20.48
C GLN A 43 -8.65 20.94 20.46
N ALA A 44 -7.88 21.28 19.42
CA ALA A 44 -7.32 22.63 19.29
C ALA A 44 -8.43 23.70 19.25
N SER A 45 -9.58 23.40 18.62
CA SER A 45 -10.69 24.36 18.48
C SER A 45 -11.37 24.75 19.80
N ASP A 46 -11.17 23.98 20.88
CA ASP A 46 -11.66 24.30 22.22
C ASP A 46 -10.81 25.37 22.93
N TYR A 47 -9.64 25.72 22.37
CA TYR A 47 -8.71 26.69 22.95
C TYR A 47 -8.55 27.94 22.09
N PRO A 48 -8.26 29.11 22.70
CA PRO A 48 -7.91 30.31 21.94
C PRO A 48 -6.66 30.09 21.09
N VAL A 49 -6.70 30.58 19.84
CA VAL A 49 -5.55 30.57 18.92
C VAL A 49 -4.33 31.23 19.56
N GLY A 50 -3.17 30.58 19.46
CA GLY A 50 -1.91 31.03 20.05
C GLY A 50 -1.79 30.84 21.57
N SER A 51 -2.74 30.13 22.19
CA SER A 51 -2.53 29.60 23.53
C SER A 51 -1.62 28.37 23.48
N PRO A 52 -0.85 28.06 24.54
CA PRO A 52 0.03 26.89 24.55
C PRO A 52 -0.68 25.56 24.27
N TYR A 53 -1.95 25.44 24.65
CA TYR A 53 -2.76 24.25 24.38
C TYR A 53 -3.18 24.17 22.91
N TRP A 54 -3.54 25.31 22.31
CA TRP A 54 -3.82 25.37 20.88
C TRP A 54 -2.58 25.00 20.06
N ASP A 55 -1.43 25.58 20.40
CA ASP A 55 -0.15 25.31 19.70
C ASP A 55 0.22 23.82 19.79
N ALA A 56 0.11 23.22 20.98
CA ALA A 56 0.43 21.81 21.18
C ALA A 56 -0.48 20.86 20.38
N TRP A 57 -1.78 21.13 20.32
CA TRP A 57 -2.70 20.32 19.51
C TRP A 57 -2.55 20.56 18.01
N ALA A 58 -2.23 21.79 17.60
CA ALA A 58 -1.94 22.12 16.20
C ALA A 58 -0.65 21.42 15.71
N GLU A 59 0.41 21.43 16.53
CA GLU A 59 1.65 20.71 16.25
C GLU A 59 1.42 19.20 16.17
N ALA A 60 0.68 18.62 17.12
CA ALA A 60 0.31 17.20 17.08
C ALA A 60 -0.50 16.84 15.83
N ALA A 61 -1.45 17.70 15.42
CA ALA A 61 -2.21 17.50 14.18
C ALA A 61 -1.30 17.52 12.95
N GLN A 62 -0.32 18.41 12.91
CA GLN A 62 0.65 18.46 11.82
C GLN A 62 1.51 17.20 11.78
N GLU A 63 2.10 16.77 12.91
CA GLU A 63 2.92 15.55 12.96
C GLU A 63 2.14 14.30 12.53
N LEU A 64 0.87 14.19 12.94
CA LEU A 64 0.01 13.08 12.53
C LEU A 64 -0.31 13.13 11.03
N ALA A 65 -0.52 14.32 10.46
CA ALA A 65 -0.75 14.48 9.03
C ALA A 65 0.49 14.09 8.20
N GLU A 66 1.69 14.45 8.67
CA GLU A 66 2.95 14.05 8.04
C GLU A 66 3.10 12.51 8.05
N ARG A 67 2.84 11.87 9.20
CA ARG A 67 2.87 10.39 9.30
C ARG A 67 1.84 9.71 8.40
N SER A 68 0.65 10.28 8.26
CA SER A 68 -0.37 9.79 7.32
C SER A 68 0.14 9.82 5.88
N GLN A 69 0.74 10.94 5.47
CA GLN A 69 1.30 11.10 4.12
C GLN A 69 2.45 10.13 3.85
N ASP A 70 3.32 9.89 4.83
CA ASP A 70 4.40 8.91 4.72
C ASP A 70 3.85 7.49 4.50
N GLU A 71 2.84 7.07 5.28
CA GLU A 71 2.23 5.74 5.12
C GLU A 71 1.50 5.60 3.78
N ILE A 72 0.83 6.64 3.29
CA ILE A 72 0.20 6.65 1.97
C ILE A 72 1.27 6.51 0.86
N SER A 73 2.39 7.20 1.00
CA SER A 73 3.48 7.13 0.02
C SER A 73 4.08 5.72 -0.03
N LEU A 74 4.33 5.12 1.12
CA LEU A 74 4.81 3.73 1.21
C LEU A 74 3.76 2.73 0.71
N ALA A 75 2.48 2.97 0.96
CA ALA A 75 1.39 2.17 0.38
C ALA A 75 1.41 2.24 -1.16
N LEU A 76 1.60 3.42 -1.76
CA LEU A 76 1.69 3.57 -3.21
C LEU A 76 2.87 2.78 -3.79
N ASP A 77 4.01 2.75 -3.11
CA ASP A 77 5.17 1.95 -3.52
C ASP A 77 4.85 0.45 -3.51
N GLU A 78 4.17 -0.05 -2.47
CA GLU A 78 3.73 -1.45 -2.40
C GLU A 78 2.70 -1.78 -3.49
N ALA A 79 1.78 -0.86 -3.79
CA ALA A 79 0.82 -1.03 -4.87
C ALA A 79 1.51 -1.10 -6.25
N HIS A 80 2.55 -0.31 -6.47
CA HIS A 80 3.37 -0.39 -7.69
C HIS A 80 4.13 -1.72 -7.76
N ALA A 81 4.71 -2.18 -6.66
CA ALA A 81 5.40 -3.48 -6.60
C ALA A 81 4.44 -4.63 -6.94
N MET A 82 3.25 -4.62 -6.34
CA MET A 82 2.19 -5.61 -6.61
C MET A 82 1.77 -5.58 -8.09
N ARG A 83 1.53 -4.40 -8.65
CA ARG A 83 1.18 -4.24 -10.07
C ARG A 83 2.27 -4.81 -10.99
N ASN A 84 3.54 -4.55 -10.68
CA ASN A 84 4.66 -5.06 -11.46
C ASN A 84 4.74 -6.59 -11.40
N ALA A 85 4.56 -7.18 -10.22
CA ALA A 85 4.51 -8.64 -10.05
C ALA A 85 3.40 -9.28 -10.89
N ILE A 86 2.17 -8.75 -10.80
CA ILE A 86 1.02 -9.21 -11.60
C ILE A 86 1.31 -9.10 -13.11
N SER A 87 1.93 -7.99 -13.53
CA SER A 87 2.24 -7.76 -14.95
C SER A 87 3.27 -8.75 -15.48
N MET A 88 4.28 -9.09 -14.67
CA MET A 88 5.29 -10.09 -15.03
C MET A 88 4.67 -11.49 -15.17
N GLU A 89 3.82 -11.89 -14.22
CA GLU A 89 3.10 -13.17 -14.29
C GLU A 89 2.20 -13.26 -15.52
N HIS A 90 1.48 -12.18 -15.84
CA HIS A 90 0.64 -12.12 -17.03
C HIS A 90 1.46 -12.31 -18.32
N LEU A 91 2.62 -11.66 -18.41
CA LEU A 91 3.53 -11.80 -19.55
C LEU A 91 4.08 -13.23 -19.66
N GLU A 92 4.48 -13.84 -18.55
CA GLU A 92 4.96 -15.23 -18.54
C GLU A 92 3.85 -16.20 -19.00
N ALA A 93 2.63 -16.03 -18.48
CA ALA A 93 1.47 -16.84 -18.89
C ALA A 93 1.19 -16.69 -20.39
N MET A 94 1.24 -15.47 -20.94
CA MET A 94 1.08 -15.22 -22.37
C MET A 94 2.18 -15.87 -23.20
N MET A 95 3.44 -15.81 -22.76
CA MET A 95 4.56 -16.46 -23.45
C MET A 95 4.43 -17.98 -23.45
N ILE A 96 3.94 -18.58 -22.36
CA ILE A 96 3.66 -20.01 -22.28
C ILE A 96 2.55 -20.36 -23.26
N LEU A 97 1.41 -19.66 -23.21
CA LEU A 97 0.30 -19.88 -24.14
C LEU A 97 0.77 -19.79 -25.59
N ALA A 98 1.53 -18.76 -25.96
CA ALA A 98 2.06 -18.60 -27.32
C ALA A 98 2.96 -19.77 -27.79
N ARG A 99 3.58 -20.53 -26.88
CA ARG A 99 4.37 -21.73 -27.22
C ARG A 99 3.51 -22.97 -27.45
N TYR A 100 2.33 -23.03 -26.86
CA TYR A 100 1.44 -24.21 -26.90
C TYR A 100 0.16 -23.98 -27.73
N VAL A 101 -0.12 -22.74 -28.14
CA VAL A 101 -1.12 -22.44 -29.17
C VAL A 101 -0.62 -23.05 -30.49
N PRO A 102 -1.34 -24.01 -31.09
CA PRO A 102 -1.00 -24.55 -32.40
C PRO A 102 -0.90 -23.41 -33.41
N LYS A 103 0.14 -23.42 -34.24
CA LYS A 103 0.19 -22.54 -35.42
C LYS A 103 -0.77 -23.09 -36.48
N ASP A 104 -2.06 -22.84 -36.26
CA ASP A 104 -3.23 -23.17 -37.09
C ASP A 104 -3.48 -24.66 -37.44
N PRO A 105 -4.74 -25.02 -37.79
CA PRO A 105 -5.11 -26.33 -38.33
C PRO A 105 -4.53 -26.62 -39.73
#